data_AF-A0A2W4V3N3-F1
#
_entry.id   AF-A0A2W4V3N3-F1
#
_cell.length_a   1.000
_cell.length_b   1.000
_cell.length_c   1.000
_cell.angle_alpha   90.00
_cell.angle_beta   90.00
_cell.angle_gamma   90.00
#
_symmetry.space_group_name_H-M   'P 1'
#
loop_
_entity.id
_entity.type
_entity.pdbx_description
1 polymer ?
#
loop_
_entity_poly.entity_id
_entity_poly.type
_entity_poly.pdbx_seq_one_letter_code
_entity_poly.pdbx_strand_id
1 'polypeptide(L)'
;MQTAITIDGTSSSPAHFAQIAGLKTLPVEVRRECRFALPEQNIPPGQTLFVESFEQAHSVARNSWTVLGQNGRQPSGATWNGWQTFNAGIEINGMPQLSGGTIRFGNFFAELDSHCYVAGCNSNSAMSRVLDLQPGNYQVSYWYTSRIKNNASAWRGIVACGATETDPAVAPYRAWNQETNRIELFVEKKGEYTFEAKNMVDVCVYADQWVQRTVKFQVQKADEYRISWRAAGKQDTTGGLIDYLQLCKDACS
;
A
#
# COMPACT_ATOMS: atom_id res chain seq x y z
N MET A 1 -4.39 19.44 -16.66
CA MET A 1 -5.06 20.65 -16.14
C MET A 1 -5.27 20.44 -14.66
N GLN A 2 -4.69 21.26 -13.78
CA GLN A 2 -4.94 21.18 -12.33
C GLN A 2 -6.26 21.92 -12.04
N THR A 3 -7.19 21.26 -11.37
CA THR A 3 -8.43 21.87 -10.90
C THR A 3 -8.32 22.08 -9.40
N ALA A 4 -8.71 23.26 -8.95
CA ALA A 4 -8.77 23.59 -7.52
C ALA A 4 -10.24 23.67 -7.11
N ILE A 5 -10.60 22.96 -6.05
CA ILE A 5 -11.83 23.25 -5.30
C ILE A 5 -11.40 24.11 -4.11
N THR A 6 -11.97 25.32 -4.04
CA THR A 6 -11.82 26.18 -2.88
C THR A 6 -12.97 25.90 -1.91
N ILE A 7 -12.62 25.47 -0.70
CA ILE A 7 -13.58 25.31 0.39
C ILE A 7 -13.44 26.53 1.29
N ASP A 8 -14.50 27.33 1.35
CA ASP A 8 -14.61 28.49 2.24
C ASP A 8 -15.53 28.12 3.41
N GLY A 9 -15.01 28.21 4.63
CA GLY A 9 -15.76 28.04 5.87
C GLY A 9 -15.80 29.37 6.61
N THR A 10 -16.99 29.91 6.83
CA THR A 10 -17.19 31.10 7.67
C THR A 10 -17.89 30.71 8.96
N SER A 11 -17.43 31.27 10.06
CA SER A 11 -18.02 31.10 11.39
C SER A 11 -17.85 32.40 12.18
N SER A 12 -18.43 32.46 13.37
CA SER A 12 -18.24 33.58 14.30
C SER A 12 -17.83 33.05 15.67
N SER A 13 -16.74 33.56 16.20
CA SER A 13 -16.27 33.25 17.56
C SER A 13 -16.73 34.33 18.55
N PRO A 14 -17.19 33.98 19.76
CA PRO A 14 -17.45 34.96 20.81
C PRO A 14 -16.18 35.77 21.12
N ALA A 15 -16.30 37.10 21.08
CA ALA A 15 -15.17 37.96 21.39
C ALA A 15 -14.99 38.05 22.91
N HIS A 16 -13.90 37.50 23.46
CA HIS A 16 -13.61 37.58 24.90
C HIS A 16 -13.31 39.02 25.40
N PHE A 17 -13.14 39.98 24.48
CA PHE A 17 -12.93 41.41 24.77
C PHE A 17 -14.14 42.29 24.41
N ALA A 18 -15.35 41.71 24.37
CA ALA A 18 -16.57 42.39 23.91
C ALA A 18 -16.87 43.74 24.60
N GLN A 19 -16.37 43.96 25.82
CA GLN A 19 -16.58 45.20 26.57
C GLN A 19 -15.65 46.36 26.18
N ILE A 20 -14.50 46.11 25.56
CA ILE A 20 -13.52 47.17 25.21
C ILE A 20 -13.74 47.68 23.79
N ALA A 21 -14.14 46.81 22.85
CA ALA A 21 -14.27 47.14 21.44
C ALA A 21 -15.72 47.21 20.92
N GLY A 22 -16.72 46.94 21.76
CA GLY A 22 -18.14 46.94 21.37
C GLY A 22 -18.56 45.83 20.39
N LEU A 23 -17.67 44.88 20.09
CA LEU A 23 -17.90 43.77 19.15
C LEU A 23 -18.21 42.49 19.93
N LYS A 24 -19.43 41.95 19.78
CA LYS A 24 -19.88 40.73 20.50
C LYS A 24 -19.30 39.44 19.92
N THR A 25 -18.93 39.44 18.65
CA THR A 25 -18.42 38.27 17.92
C THR A 25 -17.37 38.71 16.91
N LEU A 26 -16.36 37.86 16.68
CA LEU A 26 -15.38 38.01 15.60
C LEU A 26 -15.71 37.02 14.48
N PRO A 27 -15.84 37.47 13.22
CA PRO A 27 -15.93 36.54 12.10
C PRO A 27 -14.60 35.79 11.93
N VAL A 28 -14.69 34.49 11.71
CA VAL A 28 -13.58 33.60 11.40
C VAL A 28 -13.83 33.03 10.01
N GLU A 29 -12.88 33.23 9.11
CA GLU A 29 -12.90 32.66 7.78
C GLU A 29 -11.72 31.69 7.64
N VAL A 30 -12.02 30.48 7.18
CA VAL A 30 -11.03 29.47 6.82
C VAL A 30 -11.23 29.15 5.36
N ARG A 31 -10.24 29.50 4.55
CA ARG A 31 -10.16 29.12 3.14
C ARG A 31 -9.16 27.98 2.98
N ARG A 32 -9.57 26.89 2.34
CA ARG A 32 -8.69 25.79 1.95
C ARG A 32 -8.79 25.54 0.46
N GLU A 33 -7.67 25.72 -0.24
CA GLU A 33 -7.54 25.25 -1.62
C GLU A 33 -7.19 23.75 -1.63
N CYS A 34 -8.10 22.94 -2.15
CA CYS A 34 -7.85 21.54 -2.44
C CYS A 34 -7.47 21.41 -3.91
N ARG A 35 -6.17 21.27 -4.17
CA ARG A 35 -5.66 20.98 -5.51
C ARG A 35 -5.71 19.48 -5.72
N PHE A 36 -6.44 19.04 -6.73
CA PHE A 36 -6.43 17.66 -7.18
C PHE A 36 -6.13 17.63 -8.68
N ALA A 37 -5.38 16.63 -9.10
CA ALA A 37 -5.40 16.25 -10.48
C ALA A 37 -6.78 15.66 -10.75
N LEU A 38 -7.51 16.21 -11.74
CA LEU A 38 -8.59 15.44 -12.34
C LEU A 38 -7.97 14.11 -12.80
N PRO A 39 -8.59 12.95 -12.53
CA PRO A 39 -8.18 11.72 -13.18
C PRO A 39 -8.18 12.00 -14.69
N GLU A 40 -7.18 11.51 -15.43
CA GLU A 40 -7.17 11.54 -16.89
C GLU A 40 -8.55 11.07 -17.37
N GLN A 41 -9.39 12.01 -17.82
CA GLN A 41 -10.75 11.71 -18.24
C GLN A 41 -10.69 10.94 -19.56
N ASN A 42 -11.40 9.81 -19.57
CA ASN A 42 -11.63 8.90 -20.70
C ASN A 42 -10.46 7.99 -21.11
N ILE A 43 -9.78 7.34 -20.16
CA ILE A 43 -9.22 6.02 -20.47
C ILE A 43 -10.40 5.04 -20.42
N PRO A 44 -10.76 4.34 -21.53
CA PRO A 44 -11.74 3.26 -21.49
C PRO A 44 -11.39 2.33 -20.33
N PRO A 45 -12.36 1.84 -19.52
CA PRO A 45 -12.05 0.95 -18.42
C PRO A 45 -11.25 -0.22 -18.97
N GLY A 46 -10.05 -0.39 -18.44
CA GLY A 46 -9.19 -1.49 -18.82
C GLY A 46 -9.82 -2.82 -18.38
N GLN A 47 -9.28 -3.92 -18.89
CA GLN A 47 -9.75 -5.24 -18.47
C GLN A 47 -9.09 -5.61 -17.13
N THR A 48 -9.86 -5.72 -16.07
CA THR A 48 -9.38 -6.29 -14.80
C THR A 48 -9.03 -7.77 -15.00
N LEU A 49 -7.78 -8.13 -14.66
CA LEU A 49 -7.26 -9.50 -14.74
C LEU A 49 -7.41 -10.23 -13.41
N PHE A 50 -7.18 -9.53 -12.30
CA PHE A 50 -7.52 -10.02 -10.97
C PHE A 50 -7.79 -8.88 -9.98
N VAL A 51 -8.51 -9.22 -8.92
CA VAL A 51 -8.70 -8.40 -7.72
C VAL A 51 -8.46 -9.27 -6.49
N GLU A 52 -7.76 -8.74 -5.49
CA GLU A 52 -7.63 -9.34 -4.17
C GLU A 52 -7.90 -8.27 -3.10
N SER A 53 -9.03 -8.42 -2.40
CA SER A 53 -9.43 -7.51 -1.33
C SER A 53 -9.16 -8.07 0.06
N PHE A 54 -8.65 -9.31 0.16
CA PHE A 54 -8.41 -10.00 1.44
C PHE A 54 -9.67 -10.21 2.29
N GLU A 55 -10.87 -10.10 1.71
CA GLU A 55 -12.13 -10.26 2.47
C GLU A 55 -12.66 -11.71 2.46
N GLN A 56 -12.06 -12.57 1.64
CA GLN A 56 -12.56 -13.91 1.34
C GLN A 56 -11.42 -14.94 1.33
N ALA A 57 -11.79 -16.21 1.21
CA ALA A 57 -10.87 -17.34 1.16
C ALA A 57 -10.00 -17.52 2.42
N HIS A 58 -10.47 -17.04 3.57
CA HIS A 58 -9.89 -17.29 4.89
C HIS A 58 -10.97 -17.36 5.98
N SER A 59 -10.59 -17.80 7.18
CA SER A 59 -11.46 -17.88 8.36
C SER A 59 -11.12 -16.87 9.46
N VAL A 60 -10.29 -15.87 9.17
CA VAL A 60 -9.93 -14.81 10.12
C VAL A 60 -11.18 -14.07 10.60
N ALA A 61 -11.33 -13.98 11.93
CA ALA A 61 -12.39 -13.20 12.54
C ALA A 61 -12.00 -11.71 12.62
N ARG A 62 -13.01 -10.83 12.75
CA ARG A 62 -12.77 -9.41 13.04
C ARG A 62 -11.96 -9.24 14.34
N ASN A 63 -11.05 -8.28 14.37
CA ASN A 63 -10.10 -8.04 15.47
C ASN A 63 -9.20 -9.25 15.78
N SER A 64 -8.94 -10.10 14.78
CA SER A 64 -8.02 -11.22 14.87
C SER A 64 -7.10 -11.22 13.65
N TRP A 65 -6.12 -12.11 13.65
CA TRP A 65 -5.18 -12.29 12.57
C TRP A 65 -4.78 -13.76 12.46
N THR A 66 -4.37 -14.16 11.26
CA THR A 66 -3.75 -15.47 11.05
C THR A 66 -2.78 -15.39 9.89
N VAL A 67 -1.83 -16.31 9.83
CA VAL A 67 -0.88 -16.38 8.73
C VAL A 67 -1.25 -17.53 7.80
N LEU A 68 -1.43 -17.20 6.53
CA LEU A 68 -1.88 -18.09 5.46
C LEU A 68 -0.72 -18.42 4.53
N GLY A 69 -0.79 -19.58 3.88
CA GLY A 69 0.27 -20.01 2.98
C GLY A 69 1.62 -20.16 3.69
N GLN A 70 1.63 -20.74 4.89
CA GLN A 70 2.86 -21.09 5.59
C GLN A 70 3.35 -22.47 5.16
N ASN A 71 4.64 -22.58 4.86
CA ASN A 71 5.37 -23.85 4.94
C ASN A 71 6.24 -23.74 6.18
N GLY A 72 5.88 -24.46 7.26
CA GLY A 72 6.40 -24.28 8.62
C GLY A 72 7.91 -24.49 8.86
N ARG A 73 8.79 -24.32 7.85
CA ARG A 73 10.27 -24.34 7.93
C ARG A 73 10.99 -23.97 6.61
N GLN A 74 10.68 -22.83 5.95
CA GLN A 74 11.41 -22.31 4.74
C GLN A 74 11.50 -23.25 3.50
N PRO A 75 11.98 -22.80 2.33
CA PRO A 75 11.68 -21.58 1.59
C PRO A 75 11.04 -21.97 0.23
N SER A 76 9.71 -21.95 0.10
CA SER A 76 8.94 -21.73 -1.14
C SER A 76 7.63 -22.53 -1.19
N GLY A 77 6.61 -21.91 -1.78
CA GLY A 77 5.63 -22.62 -2.60
C GLY A 77 4.36 -23.07 -1.90
N ALA A 78 4.03 -22.54 -0.71
CA ALA A 78 2.68 -22.70 -0.21
C ALA A 78 1.72 -21.90 -1.11
N THR A 79 0.49 -22.40 -1.23
CA THR A 79 -0.53 -21.73 -2.02
C THR A 79 -1.69 -21.34 -1.13
N TRP A 80 -2.23 -20.15 -1.35
CA TRP A 80 -3.42 -19.66 -0.66
C TRP A 80 -4.28 -18.89 -1.64
N ASN A 81 -5.54 -19.31 -1.83
CA ASN A 81 -6.46 -18.69 -2.78
C ASN A 81 -5.91 -18.62 -4.23
N GLY A 82 -4.89 -19.42 -4.56
CA GLY A 82 -4.14 -19.39 -5.83
C GLY A 82 -2.98 -18.38 -5.87
N TRP A 83 -2.73 -17.64 -4.78
CA TRP A 83 -1.46 -16.95 -4.56
C TRP A 83 -0.38 -17.97 -4.23
N GLN A 84 0.81 -17.77 -4.77
CA GLN A 84 2.01 -18.42 -4.25
C GLN A 84 2.56 -17.56 -3.12
N THR A 85 2.95 -18.18 -2.02
CA THR A 85 3.49 -17.51 -0.85
C THR A 85 4.88 -18.03 -0.52
N PHE A 86 5.68 -17.17 0.11
CA PHE A 86 7.08 -17.45 0.44
C PHE A 86 7.38 -17.12 1.89
N ASN A 87 8.41 -17.77 2.43
CA ASN A 87 8.90 -17.57 3.81
C ASN A 87 7.82 -17.80 4.87
N ALA A 88 7.50 -16.79 5.68
CA ALA A 88 6.55 -16.90 6.77
C ALA A 88 5.08 -16.90 6.33
N GLY A 89 4.77 -16.72 5.04
CA GLY A 89 3.39 -16.68 4.54
C GLY A 89 2.81 -15.27 4.57
N ILE A 90 1.50 -15.15 4.53
CA ILE A 90 0.80 -13.86 4.45
C ILE A 90 -0.10 -13.71 5.66
N GLU A 91 0.14 -12.70 6.47
CA GLU A 91 -0.69 -12.42 7.63
C GLU A 91 -1.93 -11.64 7.19
N ILE A 92 -3.09 -12.28 7.25
CA ILE A 92 -4.37 -11.62 7.06
C ILE A 92 -4.83 -11.09 8.40
N ASN A 93 -5.09 -9.80 8.45
CA ASN A 93 -5.28 -9.09 9.70
C ASN A 93 -6.56 -8.26 9.68
N GLY A 94 -7.40 -8.46 10.69
CA GLY A 94 -8.67 -7.75 10.89
C GLY A 94 -8.63 -6.75 12.03
N MET A 95 -7.45 -6.31 12.47
CA MET A 95 -7.25 -5.38 13.58
C MET A 95 -6.95 -3.96 13.06
N PRO A 96 -7.92 -3.01 13.10
CA PRO A 96 -7.73 -1.67 12.57
C PRO A 96 -6.60 -0.88 13.25
N GLN A 97 -6.25 -1.22 14.49
CA GLN A 97 -5.22 -0.51 15.25
C GLN A 97 -3.84 -0.62 14.61
N LEU A 98 -3.56 -1.72 13.88
CA LEU A 98 -2.28 -1.92 13.21
C LEU A 98 -2.10 -1.01 11.98
N SER A 99 -3.19 -0.56 11.38
CA SER A 99 -3.22 0.37 10.24
C SER A 99 -3.53 1.82 10.65
N GLY A 100 -3.29 2.17 11.92
CA GLY A 100 -3.57 3.51 12.47
C GLY A 100 -5.06 3.80 12.69
N GLY A 101 -5.81 2.78 13.07
CA GLY A 101 -7.21 2.88 13.48
C GLY A 101 -8.23 2.70 12.35
N THR A 102 -7.79 2.45 11.11
CA THR A 102 -8.70 2.34 9.96
C THR A 102 -8.31 1.20 9.04
N ILE A 103 -9.28 0.40 8.62
CA ILE A 103 -9.15 -0.52 7.49
C ILE A 103 -9.81 0.17 6.30
N ARG A 104 -9.12 0.24 5.16
CA ARG A 104 -9.58 1.07 4.05
C ARG A 104 -10.74 0.42 3.29
N PHE A 105 -10.65 -0.88 3.02
CA PHE A 105 -11.70 -1.65 2.36
C PHE A 105 -12.13 -2.81 3.24
N GLY A 106 -13.43 -2.99 3.39
CA GLY A 106 -13.97 -4.11 4.16
C GLY A 106 -13.45 -4.17 5.60
N ASN A 107 -12.94 -5.33 6.00
CA ASN A 107 -12.56 -5.67 7.37
C ASN A 107 -11.16 -6.26 7.50
N PHE A 108 -10.44 -6.49 6.40
CA PHE A 108 -9.18 -7.20 6.41
C PHE A 108 -8.15 -6.56 5.48
N PHE A 109 -6.88 -6.78 5.77
CA PHE A 109 -5.74 -6.42 4.93
C PHE A 109 -4.64 -7.46 5.10
N ALA A 110 -3.62 -7.42 4.24
CA ALA A 110 -2.46 -8.27 4.35
C ALA A 110 -1.25 -7.54 4.95
N GLU A 111 -0.49 -8.26 5.76
CA GLU A 111 0.82 -7.89 6.26
C GLU A 111 1.86 -8.91 5.78
N LEU A 112 2.97 -8.42 5.21
CA LEU A 112 3.98 -9.25 4.56
C LEU A 112 5.24 -9.49 5.39
N ASP A 113 5.40 -8.90 6.58
CA ASP A 113 6.42 -9.33 7.55
C ASP A 113 5.73 -10.17 8.64
N SER A 114 5.31 -11.37 8.26
CA SER A 114 4.34 -12.15 9.02
C SER A 114 4.95 -12.89 10.21
N HIS A 115 4.10 -13.17 11.20
CA HIS A 115 4.51 -14.02 12.32
C HIS A 115 4.87 -15.45 11.87
N CYS A 116 6.02 -15.95 12.29
CA CYS A 116 6.52 -17.24 11.79
C CYS A 116 6.21 -18.48 12.64
N TYR A 117 5.72 -18.30 13.88
CA TYR A 117 5.48 -19.38 14.87
C TYR A 117 6.67 -20.27 15.24
N VAL A 118 7.85 -20.04 14.66
CA VAL A 118 9.10 -20.77 14.94
C VAL A 118 10.27 -19.81 15.06
N ALA A 119 11.22 -20.12 15.95
CA ALA A 119 12.43 -19.32 16.13
C ALA A 119 13.35 -19.40 14.90
N GLY A 120 14.00 -18.28 14.56
CA GLY A 120 14.99 -18.21 13.47
C GLY A 120 14.41 -18.29 12.05
N CYS A 121 13.09 -18.10 11.89
CA CYS A 121 12.47 -17.97 10.58
C CYS A 121 12.89 -16.68 9.85
N ASN A 122 12.56 -16.61 8.56
CA ASN A 122 12.50 -15.35 7.85
C ASN A 122 11.06 -14.84 7.84
N SER A 123 10.79 -13.75 8.54
CA SER A 123 9.44 -13.17 8.67
C SER A 123 9.05 -12.34 7.44
N ASN A 124 10.03 -11.72 6.76
CA ASN A 124 9.82 -11.05 5.50
C ASN A 124 9.32 -12.05 4.46
N SER A 125 8.08 -11.86 4.05
CA SER A 125 7.35 -12.76 3.19
C SER A 125 7.02 -12.10 1.86
N ALA A 126 6.61 -12.94 0.92
CA ALA A 126 6.17 -12.48 -0.39
C ALA A 126 4.93 -13.26 -0.80
N MET A 127 4.09 -12.62 -1.60
CA MET A 127 2.99 -13.25 -2.33
C MET A 127 3.10 -12.91 -3.81
N SER A 128 2.77 -13.88 -4.66
CA SER A 128 2.77 -13.65 -6.09
C SER A 128 1.63 -14.35 -6.84
N ARG A 129 1.29 -13.77 -7.98
CA ARG A 129 0.44 -14.38 -9.01
C ARG A 129 1.22 -14.53 -10.29
N VAL A 130 1.03 -15.66 -10.94
CA VAL A 130 1.55 -15.94 -12.26
C VAL A 130 0.40 -15.81 -13.26
N LEU A 131 0.60 -15.01 -14.31
CA LEU A 131 -0.39 -14.78 -15.37
C LEU A 131 0.28 -14.86 -16.74
N ASP A 132 -0.44 -15.40 -17.72
CA ASP A 132 -0.05 -15.30 -19.13
C ASP A 132 -0.48 -13.93 -19.67
N LEU A 133 0.48 -13.03 -19.90
CA LEU A 133 0.22 -11.68 -20.38
C LEU A 133 0.54 -11.56 -21.87
N GLN A 134 -0.33 -10.86 -22.60
CA GLN A 134 -0.09 -10.49 -24.00
C GLN A 134 0.65 -9.15 -24.10
N PRO A 135 1.29 -8.81 -25.22
CA PRO A 135 1.87 -7.48 -25.41
C PRO A 135 0.84 -6.38 -25.18
N GLY A 136 1.22 -5.34 -24.44
CA GLY A 136 0.31 -4.25 -24.08
C GLY A 136 0.75 -3.47 -22.85
N ASN A 137 -0.06 -2.47 -22.51
CA ASN A 137 0.09 -1.69 -21.29
C ASN A 137 -0.74 -2.33 -20.18
N TYR A 138 -0.21 -2.31 -18.97
CA TYR A 138 -0.86 -2.84 -17.80
C TYR A 138 -0.71 -1.86 -16.64
N GLN A 139 -1.64 -1.96 -15.70
CA GLN A 139 -1.64 -1.20 -14.47
C GLN A 139 -1.84 -2.14 -13.29
N VAL A 140 -0.98 -2.01 -12.29
CA VAL A 140 -1.24 -2.49 -10.93
C VAL A 140 -1.79 -1.34 -10.10
N SER A 141 -2.87 -1.57 -9.35
CA SER A 141 -3.29 -0.69 -8.28
C SER A 141 -3.36 -1.44 -6.96
N TYR A 142 -2.93 -0.82 -5.88
CA TYR A 142 -3.04 -1.38 -4.54
C TYR A 142 -2.99 -0.26 -3.51
N TRP A 143 -3.40 -0.55 -2.28
CA TRP A 143 -3.29 0.37 -1.17
C TRP A 143 -2.16 -0.05 -0.25
N TYR A 144 -1.47 0.93 0.31
CA TYR A 144 -0.35 0.72 1.22
C TYR A 144 -0.47 1.63 2.44
N THR A 145 -0.07 1.13 3.61
CA THR A 145 0.24 1.97 4.78
C THR A 145 1.34 1.34 5.64
N SER A 146 2.05 2.17 6.39
CA SER A 146 2.98 1.69 7.41
C SER A 146 2.23 1.11 8.61
N ARG A 147 2.64 -0.07 9.08
CA ARG A 147 2.25 -0.58 10.40
C ARG A 147 2.89 0.25 11.51
N ILE A 148 4.20 0.47 11.43
CA ILE A 148 4.92 1.32 12.38
C ILE A 148 4.97 2.75 11.85
N LYS A 149 4.41 3.67 12.62
CA LYS A 149 4.29 5.09 12.27
C LYS A 149 5.27 5.92 13.08
N ASN A 150 5.80 6.97 12.45
CA ASN A 150 6.60 7.97 13.13
C ASN A 150 5.67 9.07 13.66
N ASN A 151 5.64 9.27 14.99
CA ASN A 151 4.74 10.22 15.63
C ASN A 151 5.23 11.68 15.58
N ALA A 152 6.45 11.93 15.08
CA ALA A 152 6.95 13.28 14.92
C ALA A 152 6.11 14.07 13.90
N SER A 153 5.86 15.35 14.17
CA SER A 153 5.02 16.21 13.32
C SER A 153 5.50 16.29 11.87
N ALA A 154 6.83 16.23 11.65
CA ALA A 154 7.45 16.24 10.33
C ALA A 154 7.12 15.00 9.46
N TRP A 155 6.58 13.94 10.06
CA TRP A 155 6.24 12.68 9.39
C TRP A 155 4.75 12.55 9.04
N ARG A 156 3.94 13.55 9.39
CA ARG A 156 2.51 13.59 9.05
C ARG A 156 2.33 13.87 7.56
N GLY A 157 1.47 13.10 6.91
CA GLY A 157 1.18 13.15 5.48
C GLY A 157 2.30 12.63 4.58
N ILE A 158 3.39 12.09 5.14
CA ILE A 158 4.51 11.60 4.32
C ILE A 158 4.09 10.31 3.62
N VAL A 159 4.34 10.29 2.31
CA VAL A 159 4.27 9.11 1.46
C VAL A 159 5.63 8.92 0.82
N ALA A 160 6.37 7.92 1.28
CA ALA A 160 7.68 7.53 0.79
C ALA A 160 7.54 6.27 -0.07
N CYS A 161 7.00 6.46 -1.28
CA CYS A 161 6.82 5.40 -2.26
C CYS A 161 7.23 5.89 -3.66
N GLY A 162 7.87 5.05 -4.46
CA GLY A 162 8.41 5.40 -5.77
C GLY A 162 8.82 4.17 -6.57
N ALA A 163 9.27 4.37 -7.82
CA ALA A 163 9.55 3.25 -8.71
C ALA A 163 10.76 2.41 -8.26
N THR A 164 11.74 3.05 -7.62
CA THR A 164 12.98 2.40 -7.16
C THR A 164 13.42 2.90 -5.80
N GLU A 165 14.37 2.19 -5.17
CA GLU A 165 14.94 2.58 -3.88
C GLU A 165 15.68 3.92 -3.90
N THR A 166 16.14 4.33 -5.08
CA THR A 166 16.87 5.59 -5.30
C THR A 166 15.95 6.74 -5.67
N ASP A 167 14.63 6.50 -5.77
CA ASP A 167 13.65 7.54 -6.04
C ASP A 167 13.76 8.63 -4.94
N PRO A 168 13.83 9.93 -5.29
CA PRO A 168 13.90 11.02 -4.31
C PRO A 168 12.76 11.04 -3.30
N ALA A 169 11.59 10.47 -3.63
CA ALA A 169 10.48 10.31 -2.69
C ALA A 169 10.72 9.20 -1.66
N VAL A 170 11.60 8.23 -1.95
CA VAL A 170 11.86 7.04 -1.13
C VAL A 170 13.17 7.18 -0.35
N ALA A 171 14.26 7.51 -1.05
CA ALA A 171 15.63 7.45 -0.54
C ALA A 171 15.83 8.16 0.82
N PRO A 172 15.27 9.36 1.08
CA PRO A 172 15.44 10.06 2.36
C PRO A 172 14.87 9.32 3.57
N TYR A 173 13.92 8.41 3.36
CA TYR A 173 13.17 7.74 4.44
C TYR A 173 13.68 6.32 4.73
N ARG A 174 14.55 5.77 3.88
CA ARG A 174 15.04 4.39 4.00
C ARG A 174 15.82 4.10 5.28
N ALA A 175 16.59 5.07 5.78
CA ALA A 175 17.35 4.87 7.00
C ALA A 175 16.45 4.74 8.26
N TRP A 176 15.19 5.15 8.16
CA TRP A 176 14.29 5.15 9.30
C TRP A 176 13.80 3.75 9.63
N ASN A 177 13.94 3.38 10.90
CA ASN A 177 13.51 2.11 11.48
C ASN A 177 13.89 0.87 10.65
N GLN A 178 15.08 0.91 10.03
CA GLN A 178 15.63 -0.21 9.25
C GLN A 178 14.66 -0.73 8.17
N GLU A 179 13.87 0.16 7.57
CA GLU A 179 12.92 -0.17 6.51
C GLU A 179 11.85 -1.21 6.91
N THR A 180 11.46 -1.29 8.20
CA THR A 180 10.46 -2.27 8.69
C THR A 180 9.18 -2.35 7.85
N ASN A 181 8.69 -1.21 7.33
CA ASN A 181 7.44 -1.16 6.60
C ASN A 181 7.62 -1.42 5.09
N ARG A 182 8.81 -1.82 4.65
CA ARG A 182 9.12 -1.80 3.23
C ARG A 182 8.42 -2.91 2.46
N ILE A 183 7.65 -2.51 1.46
CA ILE A 183 7.01 -3.40 0.49
C ILE A 183 7.52 -3.05 -0.90
N GLU A 184 7.92 -4.07 -1.63
CA GLU A 184 8.39 -4.00 -3.01
C GLU A 184 7.38 -4.69 -3.93
N LEU A 185 7.13 -4.10 -5.10
CA LEU A 185 6.34 -4.67 -6.17
C LEU A 185 7.26 -5.04 -7.34
N PHE A 186 7.22 -6.29 -7.76
CA PHE A 186 7.98 -6.80 -8.90
C PHE A 186 7.05 -7.30 -10.01
N VAL A 187 7.50 -7.10 -11.24
CA VAL A 187 6.93 -7.71 -12.45
C VAL A 187 8.05 -8.44 -13.16
N GLU A 188 8.01 -9.76 -13.09
CA GLU A 188 9.09 -10.60 -13.57
C GLU A 188 8.59 -11.48 -14.70
N LYS A 189 9.35 -11.56 -15.79
CA LYS A 189 9.08 -12.52 -16.85
C LYS A 189 9.52 -13.92 -16.41
N LYS A 190 8.83 -14.97 -16.88
CA LYS A 190 9.22 -16.37 -16.64
C LYS A 190 10.71 -16.59 -16.90
N GLY A 191 11.35 -17.29 -15.95
CA GLY A 191 12.79 -17.55 -15.97
C GLY A 191 13.65 -16.47 -15.29
N GLU A 192 13.08 -15.33 -14.90
CA GLU A 192 13.77 -14.22 -14.21
C GLU A 192 13.19 -13.92 -12.82
N TYR A 193 12.73 -14.96 -12.14
CA TYR A 193 12.04 -14.90 -10.86
C TYR A 193 13.01 -14.71 -9.68
N THR A 194 13.79 -13.65 -9.69
CA THR A 194 14.95 -13.41 -8.79
C THR A 194 14.81 -12.20 -7.87
N PHE A 195 13.75 -11.42 -7.99
CA PHE A 195 13.58 -10.12 -7.33
C PHE A 195 14.73 -9.14 -7.62
N GLU A 196 15.30 -9.21 -8.84
CA GLU A 196 16.30 -8.25 -9.29
C GLU A 196 15.73 -6.83 -9.35
N ALA A 197 16.53 -5.84 -8.95
CA ALA A 197 16.12 -4.44 -8.90
C ALA A 197 15.60 -3.90 -10.24
N LYS A 198 16.07 -4.44 -11.38
CA LYS A 198 15.60 -4.07 -12.72
C LYS A 198 14.12 -4.43 -12.98
N ASN A 199 13.59 -5.40 -12.24
CA ASN A 199 12.21 -5.89 -12.35
C ASN A 199 11.28 -5.30 -11.28
N MET A 200 11.81 -4.48 -10.37
CA MET A 200 11.02 -3.75 -9.40
C MET A 200 10.34 -2.57 -10.09
N VAL A 201 9.03 -2.42 -9.85
CA VAL A 201 8.21 -1.38 -10.49
C VAL A 201 7.60 -0.40 -9.49
N ASP A 202 7.62 -0.71 -8.20
CA ASP A 202 7.26 0.20 -7.10
C ASP A 202 7.90 -0.30 -5.81
N VAL A 203 8.19 0.63 -4.91
CA VAL A 203 8.64 0.36 -3.54
C VAL A 203 8.06 1.42 -2.64
N CYS A 204 7.54 0.98 -1.49
CA CYS A 204 7.04 1.84 -0.43
C CYS A 204 7.81 1.53 0.84
N VAL A 205 8.39 2.55 1.48
CA VAL A 205 9.10 2.40 2.78
C VAL A 205 8.38 3.10 3.92
N TYR A 206 7.47 4.02 3.61
CA TYR A 206 6.65 4.68 4.62
C TYR A 206 5.39 5.32 4.03
N ALA A 207 4.25 5.20 4.73
CA ALA A 207 3.10 6.07 4.55
C ALA A 207 2.34 6.18 5.89
N ASP A 208 2.07 7.40 6.36
CA ASP A 208 1.39 7.60 7.65
C ASP A 208 -0.12 7.29 7.60
N GLN A 209 -0.70 7.24 6.41
CA GLN A 209 -2.07 6.87 6.13
C GLN A 209 -2.12 5.86 4.98
N TRP A 210 -3.29 5.26 4.77
CA TRP A 210 -3.56 4.47 3.57
C TRP A 210 -3.44 5.35 2.33
N VAL A 211 -2.56 4.96 1.42
CA VAL A 211 -2.35 5.63 0.14
C VAL A 211 -2.54 4.63 -1.00
N GLN A 212 -3.24 5.06 -2.05
CA GLN A 212 -3.33 4.28 -3.27
C GLN A 212 -2.05 4.42 -4.07
N ARG A 213 -1.55 3.29 -4.54
CA ARG A 213 -0.47 3.16 -5.51
C ARG A 213 -1.05 2.76 -6.85
N THR A 214 -0.51 3.35 -7.90
CA THR A 214 -0.87 3.08 -9.30
C THR A 214 0.40 3.00 -10.10
N VAL A 215 0.69 1.82 -10.64
CA VAL A 215 1.96 1.48 -11.26
C VAL A 215 1.68 0.98 -12.66
N LYS A 216 2.20 1.66 -13.66
CA LYS A 216 2.05 1.29 -15.07
C LYS A 216 3.29 0.52 -15.52
N PHE A 217 3.11 -0.57 -16.24
CA PHE A 217 4.20 -1.32 -16.86
C PHE A 217 3.80 -1.83 -18.25
N GLN A 218 4.79 -2.17 -19.07
CA GLN A 218 4.58 -2.64 -20.43
C GLN A 218 5.08 -4.06 -20.61
N VAL A 219 4.24 -4.92 -21.19
CA VAL A 219 4.63 -6.25 -21.65
C VAL A 219 4.98 -6.14 -23.13
N GLN A 220 6.22 -6.47 -23.48
CA GLN A 220 6.69 -6.41 -24.86
C GLN A 220 6.50 -7.73 -25.63
N LYS A 221 6.47 -8.85 -24.92
CA LYS A 221 6.37 -10.20 -25.52
C LYS A 221 5.33 -11.01 -24.75
N ALA A 222 4.49 -11.74 -25.48
CA ALA A 222 3.56 -12.68 -24.88
C ALA A 222 4.34 -13.74 -24.11
N ASP A 223 4.08 -13.87 -22.81
CA ASP A 223 4.69 -14.90 -21.97
C ASP A 223 3.98 -14.96 -20.61
N GLU A 224 4.46 -15.86 -19.77
CA GLU A 224 4.11 -15.95 -18.36
C GLU A 224 4.89 -14.89 -17.56
N TYR A 225 4.18 -14.14 -16.73
CA TYR A 225 4.72 -13.10 -15.85
C TYR A 225 4.29 -13.34 -14.41
N ARG A 226 5.21 -13.12 -13.48
CA ARG A 226 4.96 -13.16 -12.05
C ARG A 226 4.89 -11.75 -11.49
N ILE A 227 3.76 -11.43 -10.88
CA ILE A 227 3.52 -10.17 -10.17
C ILE A 227 3.64 -10.47 -8.69
N SER A 228 4.59 -9.83 -8.01
CA SER A 228 4.93 -10.16 -6.62
C SER A 228 4.92 -8.93 -5.73
N TRP A 229 4.33 -9.05 -4.55
CA TRP A 229 4.56 -8.13 -3.42
C TRP A 229 5.48 -8.82 -2.43
N ARG A 230 6.49 -8.11 -1.96
CA ARG A 230 7.51 -8.65 -1.08
C ARG A 230 7.84 -7.67 0.04
N ALA A 231 7.82 -8.15 1.28
CA ALA A 231 8.43 -7.42 2.38
C ALA A 231 9.95 -7.48 2.30
N ALA A 232 10.59 -6.35 2.56
CA ALA A 232 12.03 -6.21 2.68
C ALA A 232 12.34 -5.32 3.89
N GLY A 233 13.63 -5.25 4.27
CA GLY A 233 14.05 -4.52 5.47
C GLY A 233 14.18 -5.44 6.68
N LYS A 234 13.95 -4.87 7.86
CA LYS A 234 14.08 -5.58 9.15
C LYS A 234 13.09 -6.76 9.23
N GLN A 235 13.57 -7.91 9.71
CA GLN A 235 12.75 -9.10 9.97
C GLN A 235 12.33 -9.11 11.45
N ASP A 236 11.24 -8.43 11.78
CA ASP A 236 10.78 -8.30 13.17
C ASP A 236 9.28 -8.53 13.34
N THR A 237 8.68 -9.27 12.39
CA THR A 237 7.25 -9.64 12.37
C THR A 237 6.33 -8.42 12.34
N THR A 238 6.83 -7.32 11.77
CA THR A 238 6.18 -6.02 11.73
C THR A 238 6.48 -5.31 10.41
N GLY A 239 5.55 -5.44 9.47
CA GLY A 239 5.73 -5.12 8.07
C GLY A 239 4.81 -4.02 7.55
N GLY A 240 5.03 -3.64 6.29
CA GLY A 240 4.08 -2.81 5.57
C GLY A 240 2.76 -3.56 5.35
N LEU A 241 1.67 -2.79 5.29
CA LEU A 241 0.32 -3.31 5.13
C LEU A 241 -0.16 -3.01 3.71
N ILE A 242 -0.79 -3.98 3.06
CA ILE A 242 -1.37 -3.83 1.73
C ILE A 242 -2.83 -4.28 1.69
N ASP A 243 -3.60 -3.65 0.82
CA ASP A 243 -5.02 -3.93 0.65
C ASP A 243 -5.46 -3.66 -0.80
N TYR A 244 -6.54 -4.30 -1.23
CA TYR A 244 -7.26 -4.07 -2.48
C TYR A 244 -6.34 -4.06 -3.72
N LEU A 245 -5.64 -5.18 -3.94
CA LEU A 245 -4.75 -5.37 -5.08
C LEU A 245 -5.57 -5.57 -6.35
N GLN A 246 -5.17 -4.92 -7.43
CA GLN A 246 -5.75 -5.05 -8.76
C GLN A 246 -4.65 -5.09 -9.80
N LEU A 247 -4.81 -5.96 -10.80
CA LEU A 247 -4.06 -5.89 -12.04
C LEU A 247 -5.04 -5.75 -13.20
N CYS A 248 -4.77 -4.81 -14.08
CA CYS A 248 -5.62 -4.52 -15.23
C CYS A 248 -4.76 -4.41 -16.49
N LYS A 249 -5.29 -4.86 -17.62
CA LYS A 249 -4.80 -4.45 -18.94
C LYS A 249 -5.32 -3.05 -19.22
N ASP A 250 -4.45 -2.14 -19.61
CA ASP A 250 -4.68 -0.70 -19.67
C ASP A 250 -4.91 -0.11 -18.26
N ALA A 251 -6.06 0.55 -18.00
CA ALA A 251 -6.31 1.21 -16.72
C ALA A 251 -7.17 0.39 -15.75
N CYS A 252 -6.88 0.48 -14.45
CA CYS A 252 -7.80 -0.02 -13.42
C CYS A 252 -8.93 1.00 -13.16
N SER A 253 -10.16 0.48 -13.08
CA SER A 253 -11.40 1.23 -12.86
C SER A 253 -11.77 1.38 -11.40
#